data_AF-A0A1I4MP65-F1
#
_entry.id   AF-A0A1I4MP65-F1
#
_cell.length_a   1.000
_cell.length_b   1.000
_cell.length_c   1.000
_cell.angle_alpha   90.00
_cell.angle_beta   90.00
_cell.angle_gamma   90.00
#
_symmetry.space_group_name_H-M   'P 1'
#
loop_
_entity.id
_entity.type
_entity.pdbx_description
1 polymer ?
#
loop_
_entity_poly.entity_id
_entity_poly.type
_entity_poly.pdbx_seq_one_letter_code
_entity_poly.pdbx_strand_id
1 'polypeptide(L)'
;MAPAVMDALPQVVDAASARELIAALSAHLRALGIEPGEGFRKPPPEPTGCCGRGCNGCVWEGYYAALQWWREDAIDLLAAALSVK
;
A
#
# COMPACT_ATOMS: atom_id res chain seq x y z
N MET A 1 19.24 0.44 -6.91
CA MET A 1 18.53 -0.27 -5.82
C MET A 1 17.01 -0.04 -5.85
N ALA A 2 16.51 1.11 -6.31
CA ALA A 2 15.08 1.40 -6.46
C ALA A 2 14.23 0.34 -7.22
N PRO A 3 14.67 -0.28 -8.34
CA PRO A 3 13.79 -1.21 -9.06
C PRO A 3 13.51 -2.52 -8.30
N ALA A 4 14.44 -2.96 -7.44
CA ALA A 4 14.27 -4.20 -6.69
C ALA A 4 13.20 -4.09 -5.58
N VAL A 5 13.01 -2.89 -5.01
CA VAL A 5 11.98 -2.68 -4.00
C VAL A 5 10.59 -2.74 -4.62
N MET A 6 10.41 -2.23 -5.84
CA MET A 6 9.14 -2.24 -6.56
C MET A 6 8.78 -3.62 -7.11
N ASP A 7 9.78 -4.41 -7.51
CA ASP A 7 9.62 -5.77 -8.01
C ASP A 7 9.24 -6.78 -6.92
N ALA A 8 9.69 -6.55 -5.67
CA ALA A 8 9.43 -7.44 -4.54
C ALA A 8 8.09 -7.23 -3.83
N LEU A 9 7.30 -6.22 -4.21
CA LEU A 9 6.03 -5.92 -3.54
C LEU A 9 4.92 -6.91 -3.96
N PRO A 10 4.25 -7.59 -3.02
CA PRO A 10 3.18 -8.53 -3.33
C PRO A 10 1.99 -7.82 -3.99
N GLN A 11 1.31 -8.52 -4.91
CA GLN A 11 0.05 -8.03 -5.49
C GLN A 11 -1.08 -8.17 -4.48
N VAL A 12 -1.95 -7.16 -4.40
CA VAL A 12 -3.06 -7.14 -3.43
C VAL A 12 -4.22 -7.97 -3.96
N VAL A 13 -4.20 -9.26 -3.67
CA VAL A 13 -5.27 -10.20 -4.06
C VAL A 13 -6.15 -10.64 -2.89
N ASP A 14 -5.70 -10.38 -1.66
CA ASP A 14 -6.38 -10.76 -0.42
C ASP A 14 -5.94 -9.84 0.74
N ALA A 15 -6.58 -9.99 1.89
CA ALA A 15 -6.30 -9.18 3.08
C ALA A 15 -4.89 -9.40 3.67
N ALA A 16 -4.34 -10.61 3.59
CA ALA A 16 -2.97 -10.88 4.05
C ALA A 16 -1.97 -10.18 3.13
N SER A 17 -2.10 -10.36 1.82
CA SER A 17 -1.26 -9.67 0.83
C SER A 17 -1.33 -8.14 0.95
N ALA A 18 -2.52 -7.59 1.26
CA ALA A 18 -2.71 -6.16 1.55
C ALA A 18 -1.87 -5.69 2.75
N ARG A 19 -1.93 -6.43 3.87
CA ARG A 19 -1.18 -6.10 5.09
C ARG A 19 0.32 -6.18 4.87
N GLU A 20 0.78 -7.20 4.15
CA GLU A 20 2.20 -7.37 3.82
C GLU A 20 2.71 -6.23 2.95
N LEU A 21 1.95 -5.83 1.93
CA LEU A 21 2.29 -4.68 1.10
C LEU A 21 2.42 -3.39 1.94
N ILE A 22 1.42 -3.10 2.77
CA ILE A 22 1.41 -1.91 3.63
C ILE A 22 2.62 -1.91 4.56
N ALA A 23 2.90 -3.04 5.20
CA ALA A 23 4.04 -3.17 6.12
C ALA A 23 5.38 -2.96 5.40
N ALA A 24 5.57 -3.58 4.23
CA ALA A 24 6.78 -3.42 3.43
C ALA A 24 7.01 -1.96 3.03
N LEU A 25 6.01 -1.32 2.40
CA LEU A 25 6.10 0.08 1.97
C LEU A 25 6.32 1.03 3.16
N SER A 26 5.62 0.81 4.28
CA SER A 26 5.80 1.64 5.48
C SER A 26 7.21 1.52 6.05
N ALA A 27 7.82 0.33 6.01
CA ALA A 27 9.21 0.15 6.44
C ALA A 27 10.19 0.88 5.53
N HIS A 28 9.99 0.83 4.21
CA HIS A 28 10.84 1.54 3.24
C HIS A 28 10.73 3.06 3.37
N LEU A 29 9.51 3.60 3.50
CA LEU A 29 9.28 5.03 3.72
C LEU A 29 9.97 5.51 5.00
N ARG A 30 9.82 4.76 6.10
CA ARG A 30 10.48 5.07 7.37
C ARG A 30 11.99 5.02 7.29
N ALA A 31 12.56 4.11 6.51
CA ALA A 31 14.02 4.06 6.29
C ALA A 31 14.56 5.31 5.58
N LEU A 32 13.72 6.01 4.82
CA LEU A 32 14.02 7.31 4.21
C LEU A 32 13.65 8.51 5.11
N GLY A 33 13.10 8.25 6.31
CA GLY A 33 12.64 9.29 7.24
C GLY A 33 11.26 9.86 6.91
N ILE A 34 10.48 9.20 6.05
CA ILE A 34 9.13 9.62 5.67
C ILE A 34 8.13 8.85 6.54
N GLU A 35 7.42 9.55 7.41
CA GLU A 35 6.36 8.94 8.22
C GLU A 35 5.01 8.94 7.48
N PRO A 36 4.31 7.79 7.40
CA PRO A 36 2.98 7.71 6.82
C PRO A 36 1.99 8.53 7.67
N GLY A 37 1.40 9.54 7.05
CA GLY A 37 0.46 10.50 7.63
C GLY A 37 1.00 11.92 7.76
N GLU A 38 2.31 12.12 7.73
CA GLU A 38 2.95 13.44 7.88
C GLU A 38 3.74 13.85 6.63
N GLY A 39 4.37 12.88 5.96
CA GLY A 39 5.04 13.08 4.66
C GLY A 39 4.44 12.28 3.50
N PHE A 40 3.54 11.34 3.78
CA PHE A 40 2.84 10.52 2.78
C PHE A 40 1.43 10.15 3.25
N ARG A 41 0.52 9.79 2.35
CA ARG A 41 -0.87 9.46 2.71
C ARG A 41 -0.91 8.20 3.59
N LYS A 42 -1.79 8.17 4.59
CA LYS A 42 -1.97 6.97 5.44
C LYS A 42 -2.54 5.82 4.60
N PRO A 43 -2.14 4.56 4.84
CA PRO A 43 -2.71 3.42 4.16
C PRO A 43 -4.23 3.32 4.45
N PRO A 44 -5.03 2.84 3.50
CA PRO A 44 -6.46 2.61 3.70
C PRO A 44 -6.71 1.69 4.91
N PRO A 45 -7.68 2.01 5.78
CA PRO A 45 -8.04 1.14 6.91
C PRO A 45 -8.68 -0.14 6.39
N GLU A 46 -8.35 -1.27 7.02
CA GLU A 46 -8.93 -2.56 6.66
C GLU A 46 -10.45 -2.56 6.92
N PRO A 47 -11.27 -3.04 5.98
CA PRO A 47 -12.70 -3.10 6.18
C PRO A 47 -13.05 -4.13 7.27
N THR A 48 -13.86 -3.72 8.25
CA THR A 48 -14.24 -4.55 9.41
C THR A 48 -15.43 -5.48 9.16
N GLY A 49 -16.02 -5.45 7.96
CA GLY A 49 -17.20 -6.24 7.62
C GLY A 49 -17.05 -7.01 6.32
N CYS A 50 -17.13 -8.34 6.37
CA CYS A 50 -17.44 -9.17 5.21
C CYS A 50 -18.96 -9.40 5.18
N CYS A 51 -19.64 -8.95 4.13
CA CYS A 51 -21.07 -9.12 3.96
C CYS A 51 -21.37 -10.59 3.58
N GLY A 52 -21.49 -11.46 4.58
CA GLY A 52 -21.77 -12.91 4.47
C GLY A 52 -23.13 -13.31 3.85
N ARG A 53 -23.70 -12.51 2.93
CA ARG A 53 -24.97 -12.78 2.23
C ARG A 53 -24.96 -12.49 0.71
N GLY A 54 -23.77 -12.43 0.11
CA GLY A 54 -23.60 -12.11 -1.31
C GLY A 54 -23.13 -10.67 -1.47
N CYS A 55 -21.85 -10.52 -1.78
CA CYS A 55 -21.22 -9.24 -2.07
C CYS A 55 -21.70 -8.71 -3.43
N ASN A 56 -22.82 -7.98 -3.47
CA ASN A 56 -23.05 -7.02 -4.55
C ASN A 56 -22.21 -5.78 -4.25
N GLY A 57 -20.90 -5.89 -4.52
CA GLY A 57 -19.86 -4.92 -4.16
C GLY A 57 -19.22 -5.23 -2.81
N CYS A 58 -18.29 -6.19 -2.77
CA CYS A 58 -17.52 -6.48 -1.56
C CYS A 58 -16.71 -5.21 -1.23
N VAL A 59 -16.86 -4.67 -0.03
CA VAL A 59 -16.07 -3.51 0.45
C VAL A 59 -14.56 -3.71 0.24
N TRP A 60 -14.15 -4.97 0.18
CA TRP A 60 -12.83 -5.44 -0.21
C TRP A 60 -12.40 -4.99 -1.62
N GLU A 61 -13.27 -4.97 -2.62
CA GLU A 61 -12.94 -4.50 -3.98
C GLU A 61 -12.53 -3.02 -3.97
N GLY A 62 -13.32 -2.18 -3.28
CA GLY A 62 -13.00 -0.76 -3.12
C GLY A 62 -11.73 -0.55 -2.28
N TYR A 63 -11.54 -1.38 -1.25
CA TYR A 63 -10.33 -1.39 -0.45
C TYR A 63 -9.09 -1.76 -1.27
N TYR A 64 -9.14 -2.82 -2.08
CA TYR A 64 -8.04 -3.26 -2.94
C TYR A 64 -7.73 -2.22 -4.01
N ALA A 65 -8.74 -1.62 -4.63
CA ALA A 65 -8.55 -0.51 -5.56
C ALA A 65 -7.85 0.67 -4.88
N ALA A 66 -8.32 1.11 -3.72
CA ALA A 66 -7.68 2.19 -2.96
C ALA A 66 -6.24 1.84 -2.54
N LEU A 67 -5.97 0.57 -2.20
CA LEU A 67 -4.64 0.10 -1.84
C LEU A 67 -3.68 0.11 -3.03
N GLN A 68 -4.16 -0.27 -4.21
CA GLN A 68 -3.37 -0.23 -5.45
C GLN A 68 -2.97 1.20 -5.79
N TRP A 69 -3.90 2.16 -5.69
CA TRP A 69 -3.58 3.58 -5.89
C TRP A 69 -2.57 4.08 -4.85
N TRP A 70 -2.75 3.72 -3.58
CA TRP A 70 -1.82 4.07 -2.51
C TRP A 70 -0.42 3.49 -2.74
N ARG A 71 -0.33 2.26 -3.26
CA ARG A 71 0.92 1.61 -3.64
C ARG A 71 1.67 2.39 -4.71
N GLU A 72 1.00 2.79 -5.79
CA GLU A 72 1.61 3.52 -6.89
C GLU A 72 2.17 4.87 -6.43
N ASP A 73 1.39 5.61 -5.64
CA ASP A 73 1.80 6.87 -5.01
C ASP A 73 3.05 6.69 -4.12
N ALA A 74 3.10 5.60 -3.34
CA ALA A 74 4.23 5.29 -2.45
C ALA A 74 5.49 4.97 -3.25
N ILE A 75 5.34 4.20 -4.33
CA ILE A 75 6.42 3.83 -5.24
C ILE A 75 6.99 5.08 -5.91
N ASP A 76 6.13 5.98 -6.40
CA ASP A 76 6.56 7.23 -7.03
C ASP A 76 7.34 8.11 -6.05
N LEU A 77 6.85 8.24 -4.81
CA LEU A 77 7.54 8.97 -3.75
C LEU A 77 8.90 8.33 -3.40
N LEU A 78 8.96 7.00 -3.28
CA LEU A 78 10.22 6.29 -3.03
C LEU A 78 11.22 6.51 -4.17
N ALA A 79 10.76 6.44 -5.43
CA ALA A 79 11.60 6.69 -6.60
C ALA A 79 12.12 8.14 -6.61
N ALA A 80 11.26 9.11 -6.33
CA ALA A 80 11.63 10.52 -6.22
C ALA A 80 12.64 10.76 -5.09
N ALA A 81 12.39 10.23 -3.90
CA ALA A 81 13.25 10.37 -2.73
C ALA A 81 14.64 9.72 -2.94
N LEU A 82 14.69 8.59 -3.66
CA LEU A 82 15.94 7.93 -4.04
C LEU A 82 16.68 8.63 -5.18
N SER A 83 15.99 9.38 -6.03
CA SER A 83 16.62 10.13 -7.14
C SER A 83 17.28 11.44 -6.69
N VAL A 84 16.87 11.98 -5.53
CA VAL A 84 17.42 13.23 -4.97
C VAL A 84 18.64 12.97 -4.07
N LYS A 85 18.84 11.72 -3.64
CA LYS A 85 19.91 11.32 -2.72
C LYS A 85 21.09 10.69 -3.45
#